data_AF-A0A8S2YFP5-F1
#
_entry.id   AF-A0A8S2YFP5-F1
#
_cell.length_a   1.000
_cell.length_b   1.000
_cell.length_c   1.000
_cell.angle_alpha   90.00
_cell.angle_beta   90.00
_cell.angle_gamma   90.00
#
_symmetry.space_group_name_H-M   'P 1'
#
loop_
_entity.id
_entity.type
_entity.pdbx_description
1 polymer ?
#
loop_
_entity_poly.entity_id
_entity_poly.type
_entity_poly.pdbx_seq_one_letter_code
_entity_poly.pdbx_strand_id
1 'polypeptide(L)'
;MGHGGMSCGMKTVRLIMVLFNIVFFLIGAALLALGIYVMVDPRFQKLKEFLPLSTDPGITKGLSYLEIMGIVIIVLGSVLLVVGFLGCCGALKQVKLFLICYGLIVALIIIVEVAITIYFVVFQANFKIQFVPKLQKTIKNTYEGPLALIYEEMPKPSPISLAWDFIMYNFQCCGVEGKLDFYGATKWNRTNPWWNPLLPVTMKDFVYPLTCCPMGSLKQNWNNLPLDQLPQAV
;
A
#
# COMPACT_ATOMS: atom_id res chain seq x y z
N MET A 1 44.78 -15.32 -32.14
CA MET A 1 43.42 -14.94 -31.68
C MET A 1 43.50 -14.64 -30.19
N GLY A 2 43.48 -13.36 -29.81
CA GLY A 2 43.81 -12.91 -28.46
C GLY A 2 42.70 -13.20 -27.44
N HIS A 3 43.03 -13.98 -26.41
CA HIS A 3 42.26 -14.05 -25.18
C HIS A 3 42.43 -12.74 -24.39
N GLY A 4 41.57 -11.76 -24.67
CA GLY A 4 41.47 -10.54 -23.86
C GLY A 4 40.83 -10.83 -22.51
N GLY A 5 41.64 -10.92 -21.45
CA GLY A 5 41.14 -11.01 -20.08
C GLY A 5 40.33 -9.76 -19.72
N MET A 6 39.05 -9.92 -19.41
CA MET A 6 38.19 -8.82 -18.92
C MET A 6 38.82 -8.21 -17.66
N SER A 7 39.09 -6.90 -17.68
CA SER A 7 39.59 -6.12 -16.54
C SER A 7 38.74 -6.38 -15.28
N CYS A 8 39.38 -6.33 -14.10
CA CYS A 8 38.74 -6.54 -12.81
C CYS A 8 37.46 -5.70 -12.64
N GLY A 9 37.50 -4.41 -13.05
CA GLY A 9 36.34 -3.52 -12.98
C GLY A 9 35.14 -3.97 -13.82
N MET A 10 35.38 -4.54 -15.01
CA MET A 10 34.32 -5.06 -15.88
C MET A 10 33.63 -6.29 -15.28
N LYS A 11 34.39 -7.12 -14.56
CA LYS A 11 33.85 -8.27 -13.83
C LYS A 11 32.96 -7.83 -12.66
N THR A 12 33.40 -6.80 -11.93
CA THR A 12 32.64 -6.22 -10.82
C THR A 12 31.32 -5.61 -11.29
N VAL A 13 31.34 -4.78 -12.34
CA VAL A 13 30.11 -4.17 -12.89
C VAL A 13 29.13 -5.23 -13.37
N ARG A 14 29.63 -6.26 -14.08
CA ARG A 14 28.80 -7.37 -14.55
C ARG A 14 28.18 -8.16 -13.41
N LEU A 15 28.92 -8.42 -12.34
CA LEU A 15 28.42 -9.09 -11.15
C LEU A 15 27.29 -8.28 -10.48
N ILE A 16 27.51 -6.98 -10.27
CA ILE A 16 26.50 -6.08 -9.66
C ILE A 16 25.24 -6.05 -10.53
N MET A 17 25.40 -5.92 -11.85
CA MET A 17 24.27 -5.91 -12.80
C MET A 17 23.47 -7.21 -12.71
N VAL A 18 24.12 -8.37 -12.67
CA VAL A 18 23.43 -9.67 -12.55
C VAL A 18 22.69 -9.76 -11.21
N LEU A 19 23.34 -9.44 -10.09
CA LEU A 19 22.73 -9.51 -8.75
C LEU A 19 21.49 -8.63 -8.66
N PHE A 20 21.58 -7.38 -9.11
CA PHE A 20 20.46 -6.44 -9.07
C PHE A 20 19.29 -6.90 -9.96
N ASN A 21 19.57 -7.40 -11.16
CA ASN A 21 18.53 -7.92 -12.05
C ASN A 21 17.89 -9.22 -11.55
N ILE A 22 18.62 -10.06 -10.81
CA ILE A 22 18.04 -11.23 -10.11
C ILE A 22 17.05 -10.76 -9.04
N VAL A 23 17.41 -9.75 -8.24
CA VAL A 23 16.50 -9.20 -7.23
C VAL A 23 15.23 -8.67 -7.88
N PHE A 24 15.34 -7.90 -8.96
CA PHE A 24 14.15 -7.42 -9.69
C PHE A 24 13.33 -8.54 -10.30
N PHE A 25 13.96 -9.57 -10.83
CA PHE A 25 13.25 -10.74 -11.36
C PHE A 25 12.44 -11.43 -10.26
N LEU A 26 13.03 -11.63 -9.08
CA LEU A 26 12.35 -12.26 -7.94
C LEU A 26 11.20 -11.40 -7.40
N ILE A 27 11.41 -10.09 -7.26
CA ILE A 27 10.37 -9.15 -6.84
C ILE A 27 9.24 -9.10 -7.88
N GLY A 28 9.59 -9.03 -9.17
CA GLY A 28 8.63 -9.03 -10.27
C GLY A 28 7.79 -10.31 -10.30
N ALA A 29 8.42 -11.47 -10.10
CA ALA A 29 7.72 -12.75 -9.99
C ALA A 29 6.75 -12.79 -8.81
N ALA A 30 7.18 -12.32 -7.64
CA ALA A 30 6.35 -12.27 -6.44
C ALA A 30 5.16 -11.31 -6.62
N LEU A 31 5.37 -10.12 -7.17
CA LEU A 31 4.31 -9.15 -7.45
C LEU A 31 3.33 -9.68 -8.49
N LEU A 32 3.83 -10.28 -9.58
CA LEU A 32 2.96 -10.87 -10.60
C LEU A 32 2.10 -12.00 -10.03
N ALA A 33 2.70 -12.90 -9.24
CA ALA A 33 1.99 -13.96 -8.55
C ALA A 33 0.93 -13.41 -7.58
N LEU A 34 1.27 -12.39 -6.79
CA LEU A 34 0.34 -11.72 -5.87
C LEU A 34 -0.82 -11.05 -6.63
N GLY A 35 -0.53 -10.35 -7.72
CA GLY A 35 -1.54 -9.68 -8.53
C GLY A 35 -2.52 -10.68 -9.16
N ILE A 36 -2.00 -11.79 -9.70
CA ILE A 36 -2.83 -12.88 -10.24
C ILE A 36 -3.64 -13.52 -9.11
N TYR A 37 -3.04 -13.78 -7.95
CA TYR A 37 -3.72 -14.35 -6.78
C TYR A 37 -4.93 -13.49 -6.37
N VAL A 38 -4.76 -12.17 -6.28
CA VAL A 38 -5.84 -11.22 -5.95
C VAL A 38 -6.97 -11.24 -6.98
N MET A 39 -6.66 -11.45 -8.27
CA MET A 39 -7.69 -11.52 -9.31
C MET A 39 -8.45 -12.85 -9.38
N VAL A 40 -7.80 -13.95 -9.00
CA VAL A 40 -8.34 -15.31 -9.18
C VAL A 40 -9.05 -15.82 -7.92
N ASP A 41 -8.75 -15.29 -6.73
CA ASP A 41 -9.36 -15.79 -5.49
C ASP A 41 -10.91 -15.70 -5.56
N PRO A 42 -11.63 -16.83 -5.38
CA PRO A 42 -13.07 -16.92 -5.53
C PRO A 42 -13.85 -15.98 -4.62
N ARG A 43 -13.24 -15.52 -3.52
CA ARG A 43 -13.84 -14.53 -2.62
C ARG A 43 -14.06 -13.19 -3.33
N PHE A 44 -13.13 -12.79 -4.20
CA PHE A 44 -13.25 -11.56 -4.99
C PHE A 44 -14.13 -11.77 -6.24
N GLN A 45 -14.12 -12.96 -6.84
CA GLN A 45 -14.96 -13.27 -8.00
C GLN A 45 -16.45 -13.39 -7.63
N LYS A 46 -16.78 -14.11 -6.55
CA LYS A 46 -18.17 -14.21 -6.07
C LYS A 46 -18.72 -12.83 -5.68
N LEU A 47 -17.88 -11.97 -5.13
CA LEU A 47 -18.27 -10.59 -4.82
C LEU A 47 -18.73 -9.85 -6.10
N LYS A 48 -18.06 -10.03 -7.24
CA LYS A 48 -18.46 -9.44 -8.54
C LYS A 48 -19.83 -9.95 -9.05
N GLU A 49 -20.13 -11.24 -8.87
CA GLU A 49 -21.38 -11.86 -9.36
C GLU A 49 -22.61 -11.54 -8.48
N PHE A 50 -22.46 -11.37 -7.16
CA PHE A 50 -23.56 -11.03 -6.26
C PHE A 50 -23.88 -9.52 -6.18
N LEU A 51 -23.03 -8.66 -6.74
CA LEU A 51 -23.14 -7.21 -6.65
C LEU A 51 -24.06 -6.47 -7.65
N PRO A 52 -24.44 -6.97 -8.84
CA PRO A 52 -25.45 -6.30 -9.64
C PRO A 52 -26.85 -6.33 -8.98
N LEU A 53 -27.07 -7.19 -7.97
CA LEU A 53 -28.32 -7.31 -7.22
C LEU A 53 -28.36 -6.50 -5.92
N SER A 54 -27.22 -6.01 -5.45
CA SER A 54 -27.14 -5.25 -4.20
C SER A 54 -27.09 -3.76 -4.51
N THR A 55 -28.20 -3.05 -4.28
CA THR A 55 -28.39 -1.61 -4.52
C THR A 55 -27.60 -0.73 -3.52
N ASP A 56 -26.42 -1.15 -3.09
CA ASP A 56 -25.57 -0.38 -2.18
C ASP A 56 -24.36 0.22 -2.95
N PRO A 57 -24.41 1.51 -3.31
CA PRO A 57 -23.38 2.15 -4.16
C PRO A 57 -21.99 2.23 -3.51
N GLY A 58 -21.85 1.87 -2.23
CA GLY A 58 -20.56 1.77 -1.55
C GLY A 58 -19.75 0.52 -1.91
N ILE A 59 -20.40 -0.64 -2.02
CA ILE A 59 -19.69 -1.93 -2.18
C ILE A 59 -19.19 -2.09 -3.62
N THR A 60 -19.96 -1.67 -4.62
CA THR A 60 -19.55 -1.68 -6.04
C THR A 60 -18.30 -0.83 -6.26
N LYS A 61 -18.16 0.28 -5.53
CA LYS A 61 -16.98 1.16 -5.62
C LYS A 61 -15.76 0.54 -4.94
N GLY A 62 -15.91 -0.03 -3.74
CA GLY A 62 -14.83 -0.74 -3.05
C GLY A 62 -14.19 -1.84 -3.90
N LEU A 63 -15.02 -2.61 -4.61
CA LEU A 63 -14.55 -3.68 -5.50
C LEU A 63 -13.80 -3.16 -6.72
N SER A 64 -14.24 -2.04 -7.29
CA SER A 64 -13.56 -1.39 -8.41
C SER A 64 -12.13 -0.96 -8.05
N TYR A 65 -11.89 -0.49 -6.83
CA TYR A 65 -10.56 -0.09 -6.40
C TYR A 65 -9.61 -1.29 -6.25
N LEU A 66 -10.09 -2.38 -5.65
CA LEU A 66 -9.29 -3.60 -5.49
C LEU A 66 -8.91 -4.22 -6.85
N GLU A 67 -9.83 -4.20 -7.81
CA GLU A 67 -9.57 -4.66 -9.17
C GLU A 67 -8.51 -3.79 -9.87
N ILE A 68 -8.63 -2.46 -9.80
CA ILE A 68 -7.64 -1.55 -10.37
C ILE A 68 -6.26 -1.78 -9.74
N MET A 69 -6.19 -1.95 -8.41
CA MET A 69 -4.92 -2.22 -7.73
C MET A 69 -4.30 -3.56 -8.16
N GLY A 70 -5.14 -4.61 -8.32
CA GLY A 70 -4.69 -5.90 -8.85
C GLY A 70 -4.09 -5.79 -10.26
N ILE A 71 -4.76 -5.05 -11.17
CA ILE A 71 -4.26 -4.81 -12.53
C ILE A 71 -2.90 -4.11 -12.48
N VAL A 72 -2.78 -3.05 -11.67
CA VAL A 72 -1.53 -2.28 -11.53
C VAL A 72 -0.39 -3.16 -11.04
N ILE A 73 -0.63 -4.00 -10.01
CA ILE A 73 0.38 -4.92 -9.49
C ILE A 73 0.83 -5.94 -10.54
N ILE A 74 -0.10 -6.48 -11.34
CA ILE A 74 0.23 -7.40 -12.46
C ILE A 74 1.10 -6.70 -13.50
N VAL A 75 0.72 -5.50 -13.94
CA VAL A 75 1.48 -4.75 -14.95
C VAL A 75 2.87 -4.45 -14.43
N LEU A 76 3.01 -3.89 -13.23
CA LEU A 76 4.31 -3.60 -12.62
C LEU A 76 5.16 -4.86 -12.44
N GLY A 77 4.57 -5.94 -11.90
CA GLY A 77 5.26 -7.21 -11.72
C GLY A 77 5.76 -7.80 -13.03
N SER A 78 4.95 -7.76 -14.10
CA SER A 78 5.34 -8.25 -15.43
C SER A 78 6.51 -7.45 -16.04
N VAL A 79 6.49 -6.12 -15.92
CA VAL A 79 7.58 -5.25 -16.41
C VAL A 79 8.87 -5.56 -15.67
N LEU A 80 8.84 -5.64 -14.33
CA LEU A 80 10.02 -5.98 -13.52
C LEU A 80 10.57 -7.37 -13.84
N LEU A 81 9.69 -8.35 -14.06
CA LEU A 81 10.08 -9.71 -14.44
C LEU A 81 10.80 -9.73 -15.79
N VAL A 82 10.26 -9.05 -16.81
CA VAL A 82 10.86 -8.98 -18.15
C VAL A 82 12.20 -8.24 -18.12
N VAL A 83 12.26 -7.08 -17.45
CA VAL A 83 13.49 -6.30 -17.32
C VAL A 83 14.58 -7.10 -16.59
N GLY A 84 14.23 -7.74 -15.47
CA GLY A 84 15.15 -8.59 -14.71
C GLY A 84 15.64 -9.81 -15.50
N PHE A 85 14.76 -10.45 -16.28
CA PHE A 85 15.13 -11.57 -17.15
C PHE A 85 16.09 -11.14 -18.26
N LEU A 86 15.79 -10.04 -18.96
CA LEU A 86 16.64 -9.50 -20.03
C LEU A 86 18.00 -9.05 -19.49
N GLY A 87 18.03 -8.39 -18.33
CA GLY A 87 19.25 -7.96 -17.67
C GLY A 87 20.13 -9.15 -17.24
N CYS A 88 19.55 -10.18 -16.62
CA CYS A 88 20.27 -11.37 -16.19
C CYS A 88 20.76 -12.22 -17.38
N CYS A 89 19.89 -12.54 -18.35
CA CYS A 89 20.25 -13.31 -19.53
C CYS A 89 21.23 -12.57 -20.45
N GLY A 90 21.04 -11.26 -20.66
CA GLY A 90 21.95 -10.43 -21.44
C GLY A 90 23.33 -10.36 -20.82
N ALA A 91 23.41 -10.18 -19.51
CA ALA A 91 24.68 -10.16 -18.78
C ALA A 91 25.35 -11.54 -18.74
N LEU A 92 24.62 -12.65 -18.53
CA LEU A 92 25.21 -13.99 -18.46
C LEU A 92 25.64 -14.52 -19.84
N LYS A 93 24.78 -14.42 -20.85
CA LYS A 93 25.02 -14.99 -22.20
C LYS A 93 25.82 -14.07 -23.12
N GLN A 94 26.23 -12.88 -22.67
CA GLN A 94 26.93 -11.86 -23.48
C GLN A 94 26.20 -11.50 -24.79
N VAL A 95 24.88 -11.67 -24.83
CA VAL A 95 24.09 -11.35 -26.01
C VAL A 95 23.88 -9.84 -26.05
N LYS A 96 24.64 -9.16 -26.90
CA LYS A 96 24.62 -7.69 -27.04
C LYS A 96 23.21 -7.14 -27.29
N LEU A 97 22.39 -7.85 -28.08
CA LEU A 97 21.01 -7.45 -28.36
C LEU A 97 20.16 -7.34 -27.10
N PHE A 98 20.19 -8.33 -26.20
CA PHE A 98 19.45 -8.28 -24.94
C PHE A 98 19.92 -7.15 -24.03
N LEU A 99 21.22 -6.85 -24.03
CA LEU A 99 21.78 -5.72 -23.28
C LEU A 99 21.33 -4.37 -23.85
N ILE A 100 21.26 -4.24 -25.18
CA ILE A 100 20.76 -3.04 -25.87
C ILE A 100 19.26 -2.88 -25.60
N CYS A 101 18.45 -3.93 -25.75
CA CYS A 101 17.01 -3.89 -25.44
C CYS A 101 16.76 -3.52 -23.97
N TYR A 102 17.50 -4.12 -23.04
CA TYR A 102 17.46 -3.75 -21.62
C TYR A 102 17.75 -2.25 -21.43
N GLY A 103 18.83 -1.75 -22.05
CA GLY A 103 19.20 -0.33 -21.97
C GLY A 103 18.12 0.60 -22.53
N LEU A 104 17.50 0.25 -23.66
CA LEU A 104 16.41 1.02 -24.25
C LEU A 104 15.16 1.03 -23.37
N ILE A 105 14.76 -0.12 -22.83
CA ILE A 105 13.60 -0.20 -21.92
C ILE A 105 13.83 0.65 -20.68
N VAL A 106 15.00 0.54 -20.05
CA VAL A 106 15.33 1.35 -18.86
C VAL A 106 15.39 2.85 -19.21
N ALA A 107 15.96 3.22 -20.36
CA ALA A 107 15.98 4.62 -20.80
C ALA A 107 14.56 5.18 -21.01
N LEU A 108 13.67 4.39 -21.62
CA LEU A 108 12.26 4.78 -21.79
C LEU A 108 11.55 4.94 -20.45
N ILE A 109 11.78 4.03 -19.50
CA ILE A 109 11.22 4.14 -18.13
C ILE A 109 11.68 5.44 -17.48
N ILE A 110 12.98 5.78 -17.55
CA ILE A 110 13.51 7.03 -16.98
C ILE A 110 12.85 8.26 -17.61
N ILE A 111 12.66 8.28 -18.94
CA ILE A 111 12.00 9.40 -19.62
C ILE A 111 10.56 9.55 -19.12
N VAL A 112 9.83 8.44 -18.99
CA VAL A 112 8.46 8.44 -18.46
C VAL A 112 8.41 8.88 -17.00
N GLU A 113 9.31 8.40 -16.15
CA GLU A 113 9.39 8.79 -14.73
C GLU A 113 9.68 10.28 -14.56
N VAL A 114 10.59 10.84 -15.36
CA VAL A 114 10.87 12.29 -15.36
C VAL A 114 9.65 13.08 -15.81
N ALA A 115 8.98 12.65 -16.88
CA ALA A 115 7.76 13.31 -17.36
C ALA A 115 6.62 13.29 -16.32
N ILE A 116 6.41 12.14 -15.67
CA ILE A 116 5.43 11.97 -14.58
C ILE A 116 5.79 12.89 -13.41
N THR A 117 7.06 12.93 -13.00
CA THR A 117 7.52 13.77 -11.89
C THR A 117 7.28 15.24 -12.17
N ILE A 118 7.64 15.71 -13.37
CA ILE A 118 7.38 17.11 -13.79
C ILE A 118 5.89 17.39 -13.77
N TYR A 119 5.07 16.49 -14.33
CA TYR A 119 3.62 16.64 -14.32
C TYR A 119 3.06 16.78 -12.90
N PHE A 120 3.47 15.90 -11.97
CA PHE A 120 3.01 15.97 -10.59
C PHE A 120 3.45 17.25 -9.88
N VAL A 121 4.68 17.71 -10.08
CA VAL A 121 5.18 18.95 -9.46
C VAL A 121 4.43 20.17 -9.98
N VAL A 122 4.19 20.25 -11.29
CA VAL A 122 3.49 21.39 -11.91
C VAL A 122 2.01 21.41 -11.54
N PHE A 123 1.34 20.25 -11.57
CA PHE A 123 -0.11 20.13 -11.35
C PHE A 123 -0.49 19.68 -9.92
N GLN A 124 0.42 19.80 -8.96
CA GLN A 124 0.21 19.33 -7.58
C GLN A 124 -1.06 19.90 -6.93
N ALA A 125 -1.40 21.16 -7.19
CA ALA A 125 -2.59 21.79 -6.61
C ALA A 125 -3.87 21.11 -7.12
N ASN A 126 -3.96 20.90 -8.44
CA ASN A 126 -5.09 20.22 -9.07
C ASN A 126 -5.18 18.77 -8.61
N PHE A 127 -4.03 18.10 -8.46
CA PHE A 127 -3.97 16.75 -7.93
C PHE A 127 -4.54 16.68 -6.50
N LYS A 128 -4.13 17.58 -5.60
CA LYS A 128 -4.67 17.63 -4.22
C LYS A 128 -6.18 17.83 -4.20
N ILE A 129 -6.70 18.79 -4.98
CA ILE A 129 -8.15 19.07 -5.05
C ILE A 129 -8.95 17.84 -5.48
N GLN A 130 -8.40 17.00 -6.37
CA GLN A 130 -9.08 15.80 -6.86
C GLN A 130 -8.87 14.58 -5.96
N PHE A 131 -7.71 14.49 -5.30
CA PHE A 131 -7.28 13.29 -4.59
C PHE A 131 -7.67 13.32 -3.10
N VAL A 132 -7.54 14.47 -2.43
CA VAL A 132 -7.89 14.64 -1.01
C VAL A 132 -9.33 14.23 -0.73
N PRO A 133 -10.36 14.69 -1.47
CA PRO A 133 -11.74 14.29 -1.22
C PRO A 133 -11.98 12.80 -1.48
N LYS A 134 -11.24 12.19 -2.41
CA LYS A 134 -11.32 10.75 -2.69
C LYS A 134 -10.76 9.94 -1.52
N LEU A 135 -9.63 10.36 -0.95
CA LEU A 135 -9.06 9.72 0.24
C LEU A 135 -9.97 9.89 1.46
N GLN A 136 -10.48 11.10 1.70
CA GLN A 136 -11.42 11.35 2.81
C GLN A 136 -12.68 10.50 2.65
N LYS A 137 -13.16 10.29 1.42
CA LYS A 137 -14.28 9.39 1.15
C LYS A 137 -13.98 7.94 1.48
N THR A 138 -12.74 7.48 1.30
CA THR A 138 -12.30 6.14 1.73
C THR A 138 -12.41 6.00 3.25
N ILE A 139 -11.97 7.02 4.01
CA ILE A 139 -12.18 7.03 5.48
C ILE A 139 -13.67 7.05 5.81
N LYS A 140 -14.43 7.96 5.18
CA LYS A 140 -15.86 8.17 5.45
C LYS A 140 -16.69 6.89 5.26
N ASN A 141 -16.44 6.18 4.17
CA ASN A 141 -17.36 5.16 3.65
C ASN A 141 -16.83 3.73 3.79
N THR A 142 -15.55 3.55 4.11
CA THR A 142 -14.91 2.22 4.05
C THR A 142 -14.06 1.89 5.26
N TYR A 143 -13.63 2.88 6.06
CA TYR A 143 -12.86 2.61 7.27
C TYR A 143 -13.76 2.01 8.36
N GLU A 144 -13.40 0.83 8.85
CA GLU A 144 -14.15 0.04 9.85
C GLU A 144 -13.44 0.02 11.22
N GLY A 145 -12.21 0.52 11.30
CA GLY A 145 -11.40 0.54 12.51
C GLY A 145 -10.43 -0.63 12.65
N PRO A 146 -9.52 -0.56 13.65
CA PRO A 146 -8.52 -1.59 13.93
C PRO A 146 -9.09 -2.83 14.66
N LEU A 147 -10.41 -2.83 14.91
CA LEU A 147 -11.10 -3.68 15.90
C LEU A 147 -10.91 -5.19 15.71
N ALA A 148 -10.61 -5.61 14.49
CA ALA A 148 -10.31 -7.00 14.20
C ALA A 148 -9.02 -7.56 14.80
N LEU A 149 -8.09 -6.70 15.21
CA LEU A 149 -6.81 -7.16 15.79
C LEU A 149 -6.94 -7.52 17.28
N ILE A 150 -8.10 -7.23 17.90
CA ILE A 150 -8.26 -7.29 19.36
C ILE A 150 -9.18 -8.45 19.79
N TYR A 151 -10.02 -8.97 18.90
CA TYR A 151 -10.96 -10.05 19.21
C TYR A 151 -11.01 -11.09 18.08
N GLU A 152 -10.70 -12.34 18.39
CA GLU A 152 -10.77 -13.47 17.43
C GLU A 152 -12.18 -13.70 16.87
N GLU A 153 -13.21 -13.29 17.60
CA GLU A 153 -14.63 -13.44 17.23
C GLU A 153 -15.14 -12.28 16.36
N MET A 154 -14.37 -11.20 16.18
CA MET A 154 -14.80 -10.06 15.37
C MET A 154 -14.41 -10.20 13.90
N PRO A 155 -15.18 -9.60 12.97
CA PRO A 155 -14.84 -9.57 11.56
C PRO A 155 -13.43 -9.00 11.36
N LYS A 156 -12.60 -9.70 10.58
CA LYS A 156 -11.25 -9.22 10.19
C LYS A 156 -11.36 -7.84 9.54
N PRO A 157 -10.36 -6.94 9.72
CA PRO A 157 -10.51 -5.58 9.25
C PRO A 157 -10.46 -5.63 7.73
N SER A 158 -11.27 -4.82 7.05
CA SER A 158 -11.12 -4.67 5.61
C SER A 158 -9.67 -4.32 5.26
N PRO A 159 -9.13 -4.81 4.12
CA PRO A 159 -7.77 -4.48 3.69
C PRO A 159 -7.49 -2.97 3.64
N ILE A 160 -8.53 -2.18 3.39
CA ILE A 160 -8.49 -0.71 3.37
C ILE A 160 -8.30 -0.15 4.78
N SER A 161 -8.99 -0.69 5.79
CA SER A 161 -8.82 -0.28 7.19
C SER A 161 -7.41 -0.61 7.67
N LEU A 162 -6.92 -1.81 7.35
CA LEU A 162 -5.55 -2.22 7.65
C LEU A 162 -4.51 -1.29 7.00
N ALA A 163 -4.73 -0.90 5.74
CA ALA A 163 -3.84 0.03 5.04
C ALA A 163 -3.82 1.41 5.71
N TRP A 164 -4.98 1.95 6.10
CA TRP A 164 -5.06 3.21 6.84
C TRP A 164 -4.33 3.12 8.18
N ASP A 165 -4.58 2.07 8.96
CA ASP A 165 -3.93 1.84 10.24
C ASP A 165 -2.41 1.72 10.10
N PHE A 166 -1.94 1.00 9.07
CA PHE A 166 -0.52 0.90 8.74
C PHE A 166 0.08 2.26 8.39
N ILE A 167 -0.59 3.06 7.56
CA ILE A 167 -0.10 4.38 7.16
C ILE A 167 -0.02 5.31 8.38
N MET A 168 -1.10 5.42 9.16
CA MET A 168 -1.14 6.30 10.33
C MET A 168 -0.07 5.91 11.36
N TYR A 169 0.09 4.61 11.60
CA TYR A 169 1.10 4.10 12.52
C TYR A 169 2.54 4.32 12.01
N ASN A 170 2.84 4.02 10.74
CA ASN A 170 4.23 4.12 10.26
C ASN A 170 4.67 5.54 9.95
N PHE A 171 3.75 6.38 9.45
CA PHE A 171 4.03 7.76 9.09
C PHE A 171 3.70 8.76 10.21
N GLN A 172 3.19 8.28 11.35
CA GLN A 172 2.86 9.11 12.52
C GLN A 172 1.95 10.28 12.13
N CYS A 173 0.89 9.98 11.38
CA CYS A 173 -0.09 10.94 10.91
C CYS A 173 -1.51 10.43 11.21
N CYS A 174 -2.50 11.32 11.17
CA CYS A 174 -3.89 10.95 11.41
C CYS A 174 -4.82 11.54 10.36
N GLY A 175 -5.44 10.68 9.55
CA GLY A 175 -6.36 11.09 8.48
C GLY A 175 -5.64 11.59 7.22
N VAL A 176 -6.38 12.32 6.38
CA VAL A 176 -5.90 12.91 5.12
C VAL A 176 -5.45 14.35 5.35
N GLU A 177 -6.32 15.15 5.94
CA GLU A 177 -6.05 16.55 6.32
C GLU A 177 -5.96 16.69 7.85
N GLY A 178 -6.48 15.72 8.61
CA GLY A 178 -6.28 15.63 10.04
C GLY A 178 -7.24 14.64 10.72
N LYS A 179 -7.07 14.49 12.03
CA LYS A 179 -7.87 13.59 12.88
C LYS A 179 -9.39 13.80 12.80
N LEU A 180 -9.84 14.99 12.39
CA LEU A 180 -11.26 15.29 12.22
C LEU A 180 -11.90 14.58 11.02
N ASP A 181 -11.09 14.05 10.09
CA ASP A 181 -11.60 13.26 8.94
C ASP A 181 -12.40 12.03 9.41
N PHE A 182 -12.08 11.50 10.59
CA PHE A 182 -12.78 10.37 11.19
C PHE A 182 -14.14 10.72 11.79
N TYR A 183 -14.44 12.01 12.02
CA TYR A 183 -15.75 12.43 12.51
C TYR A 183 -16.88 12.07 11.55
N GLY A 184 -16.58 12.02 10.25
CA GLY A 184 -17.54 11.60 9.22
C GLY A 184 -17.59 10.10 8.96
N ALA A 185 -16.71 9.29 9.57
CA ALA A 185 -16.63 7.85 9.29
C ALA A 185 -17.92 7.13 9.71
N THR A 186 -18.62 6.58 8.71
CA THR A 186 -19.95 5.95 8.85
C THR A 186 -19.90 4.44 9.10
N LYS A 187 -18.82 3.78 8.69
CA LYS A 187 -18.61 2.33 8.88
C LYS A 187 -17.78 1.99 10.11
N TRP A 188 -17.13 2.98 10.72
CA TRP A 188 -16.28 2.78 11.89
C TRP A 188 -17.10 2.77 13.18
N ASN A 189 -17.06 1.65 13.91
CA ASN A 189 -17.58 1.59 15.27
C ASN A 189 -16.61 2.30 16.23
N ARG A 190 -17.06 3.44 16.77
CA ARG A 190 -16.24 4.31 17.63
C ARG A 190 -16.32 3.94 19.10
N THR A 191 -17.25 3.09 19.50
CA THR A 191 -17.46 2.77 20.90
C THR A 191 -16.21 2.12 21.46
N ASN A 192 -15.71 2.68 22.57
CA ASN A 192 -14.58 2.14 23.28
C ASN A 192 -14.99 0.80 23.89
N PRO A 193 -14.37 -0.31 23.46
CA PRO A 193 -14.71 -1.62 24.01
C PRO A 193 -14.43 -1.71 25.52
N TRP A 194 -13.49 -0.92 26.05
CA TRP A 194 -13.08 -0.90 27.47
C TRP A 194 -13.86 0.11 28.29
N TRP A 195 -14.90 0.70 27.73
CA TRP A 195 -15.71 1.66 28.45
C TRP A 195 -16.43 0.98 29.62
N ASN A 196 -16.18 1.49 30.82
CA ASN A 196 -16.89 1.08 32.02
C ASN A 196 -17.50 2.32 32.69
N PRO A 197 -18.83 2.39 32.84
CA PRO A 197 -19.50 3.53 33.47
C PRO A 197 -19.12 3.75 34.95
N LEU A 198 -18.52 2.74 35.60
CA LEU A 198 -18.05 2.81 36.98
C LEU A 198 -16.62 3.36 37.10
N LEU A 199 -15.90 3.55 35.98
CA LEU A 199 -14.55 4.10 35.96
C LEU A 199 -14.57 5.52 35.36
N PRO A 200 -14.15 6.57 36.11
CA PRO A 200 -14.19 7.97 35.65
C PRO A 200 -13.14 8.30 34.56
N VAL A 201 -12.46 7.30 34.03
CA VAL A 201 -11.21 7.46 33.27
C VAL A 201 -11.36 7.04 31.80
N THR A 202 -12.42 6.31 31.44
CA THR A 202 -12.59 5.75 30.10
C THR A 202 -13.55 6.58 29.25
N MET A 203 -13.11 7.07 28.08
CA MET A 203 -14.02 7.64 27.09
C MET A 203 -15.00 6.57 26.60
N LYS A 204 -16.26 6.97 26.38
CA LYS A 204 -17.27 6.11 25.79
C LYS A 204 -17.05 5.87 24.29
N ASP A 205 -16.69 6.93 23.57
CA ASP A 205 -16.53 6.89 22.12
C ASP A 205 -15.19 7.55 21.71
N PHE A 206 -14.47 6.91 20.79
CA PHE A 206 -13.25 7.44 20.20
C PHE A 206 -13.56 8.49 19.13
N VAL A 207 -12.80 9.58 19.11
CA VAL A 207 -12.91 10.64 18.08
C VAL A 207 -12.09 10.29 16.82
N TYR A 208 -10.99 9.57 17.01
CA TYR A 208 -10.08 9.11 15.97
C TYR A 208 -9.47 7.74 16.36
N PRO A 209 -8.94 6.97 15.40
CA PRO A 209 -8.37 5.65 15.68
C PRO A 209 -7.17 5.68 16.61
N LEU A 210 -6.98 4.62 17.40
CA LEU A 210 -5.81 4.46 18.29
C LEU A 210 -4.49 4.42 17.52
N THR A 211 -4.52 4.03 16.24
CA THR A 211 -3.38 4.02 15.31
C THR A 211 -2.87 5.42 14.96
N CYS A 212 -3.65 6.48 15.27
CA CYS A 212 -3.20 7.86 15.21
C CYS A 212 -2.30 8.29 16.38
N CYS A 213 -2.18 7.48 17.43
CA CYS A 213 -1.40 7.82 18.62
C CYS A 213 0.02 7.21 18.54
N PRO A 214 1.09 7.98 18.76
CA PRO A 214 2.44 7.45 18.91
C PRO A 214 2.49 6.52 20.12
N MET A 215 2.70 5.21 19.90
CA MET A 215 2.82 4.21 20.98
C MET A 215 4.12 4.34 21.81
N GLY A 216 5.04 5.24 21.41
CA GLY A 216 6.34 5.44 22.08
C GLY A 216 6.28 5.99 23.50
N SER A 217 5.11 6.43 23.98
CA SER A 217 4.94 7.04 25.31
C SER A 217 4.11 6.20 26.30
N LEU A 218 3.57 5.04 25.89
CA LEU A 218 2.67 4.25 26.73
C LEU A 218 3.36 3.03 27.35
N LYS A 219 3.94 3.22 28.54
CA LYS A 219 4.42 2.12 29.42
C LYS A 219 3.35 1.67 30.43
N GLN A 220 2.06 1.83 30.12
CA GLN A 220 0.98 1.57 31.08
C GLN A 220 -0.15 0.72 30.51
N ASN A 221 -0.72 -0.05 31.44
CA ASN A 221 -1.77 -1.03 31.26
C ASN A 221 -3.05 -0.36 30.70
N TRP A 222 -3.56 -0.84 29.57
CA TRP A 222 -4.73 -0.29 28.84
C TRP A 222 -5.99 -0.12 29.70
N ASN A 223 -6.07 -0.84 30.81
CA ASN A 223 -7.20 -0.81 31.74
C ASN A 223 -7.31 0.50 32.55
N ASN A 224 -6.24 1.30 32.62
CA ASN A 224 -6.16 2.46 33.53
C ASN A 224 -5.70 3.76 32.85
N LEU A 225 -5.72 3.86 31.52
CA LEU A 225 -5.12 5.01 30.84
C LEU A 225 -5.92 6.31 31.06
N PRO A 226 -5.36 7.31 31.78
CA PRO A 226 -6.02 8.58 32.03
C PRO A 226 -6.24 9.40 30.75
N LEU A 227 -7.39 10.06 30.66
CA LEU A 227 -7.78 10.92 29.53
C LEU A 227 -6.77 12.05 29.25
N ASP A 228 -6.09 12.52 30.28
CA ASP A 228 -5.01 13.52 30.28
C ASP A 228 -3.65 12.95 29.87
N GLN A 229 -3.50 11.62 29.80
CA GLN A 229 -2.26 10.92 29.41
C GLN A 229 -2.34 10.20 28.06
N LEU A 230 -3.49 10.23 27.37
CA LEU A 230 -3.58 9.78 26.00
C LEU A 230 -2.61 10.60 25.14
N PRO A 231 -1.70 9.94 24.38
CA PRO A 231 -0.84 10.65 23.44
C PRO A 231 -1.76 11.43 22.51
N GLN A 232 -1.56 12.74 22.40
CA GLN A 232 -2.33 13.52 21.45
C GLN A 232 -2.08 12.93 20.06
N ALA A 233 -3.17 12.61 19.34
CA ALA A 233 -3.04 12.24 17.93
C ALA A 233 -2.28 13.33 17.19
N VAL A 234 -1.29 12.90 16.41
CA VAL A 234 -0.44 13.74 15.57
C VAL A 234 -1.28 14.40 14.49
#